data_AF-A0A1U8P7K7-F1
#
_entry.id   AF-A0A1U8P7K7-F1
#
_cell.length_a   1.000
_cell.length_b   1.000
_cell.length_c   1.000
_cell.angle_alpha   90.00
_cell.angle_beta   90.00
_cell.angle_gamma   90.00
#
_symmetry.space_group_name_H-M   'P 1'
#
loop_
_entity.id
_entity.type
_entity.pdbx_description
1 polymer ?
#
loop_
_entity_poly.entity_id
_entity_poly.type
_entity_poly.pdbx_seq_one_letter_code
_entity_poly.pdbx_strand_id
1 'polypeptide(L)'
;MGDESNYVPITRVNRVVLMINGLGATPVMELMIAAGKTVPKLQLEFGLLVERVYTGSFMTSLDMKGFSISIMKVDQTLLQHLDASTKAPHWPVGSAGNRPPAKTPVPLPSSRSMKSDELLSRPLQLTEQGHILEVAIEAAANAIINMRDILNDWDSTIGDGDCGSAMYKGATAILDDMKKYYPLNNAAETVNEIGSSVRRAMGGTSGVLYTIFCKAAYAQLKANSDSTVTAKQWAEALEAAIAAVSKYGGASTGYRTLLDALIPALAVLKERLTSGEDSCTSFVLSSEAAVAGAGSTKDMQAQAGRSSYVSAAILATVPDPGAMAAAAWYRAAALAVKDKFHPSFNSSINKSKS
;
A
#
# COMPACT_ATOMS: atom_id res chain seq x y z
N MET A 1 -54.37 -19.80 23.65
CA MET A 1 -53.21 -18.90 23.81
C MET A 1 -53.77 -17.51 23.95
N GLY A 2 -53.48 -16.84 25.08
CA GLY A 2 -54.18 -15.65 25.54
C GLY A 2 -54.01 -14.43 24.65
N ASP A 3 -55.06 -13.63 24.63
CA ASP A 3 -55.25 -12.37 23.90
C ASP A 3 -54.50 -11.20 24.60
N GLU A 4 -53.25 -11.42 25.00
CA GLU A 4 -52.47 -10.49 25.87
C GLU A 4 -51.42 -9.65 25.11
N SER A 5 -51.58 -9.47 23.81
CA SER A 5 -50.73 -8.54 23.07
C SER A 5 -51.56 -7.70 22.11
N ASN A 6 -52.02 -6.55 22.60
CA ASN A 6 -52.52 -5.44 21.78
C ASN A 6 -51.38 -4.88 20.90
N TYR A 7 -50.94 -5.64 19.89
CA TYR A 7 -50.03 -5.12 18.89
C TYR A 7 -50.78 -4.11 18.04
N VAL A 8 -50.31 -2.86 18.03
CA VAL A 8 -50.83 -1.84 17.11
C VAL A 8 -50.60 -2.35 15.68
N PRO A 9 -51.64 -2.50 14.84
CA PRO A 9 -51.45 -2.98 13.49
C PRO A 9 -50.65 -1.95 12.68
N ILE A 10 -49.47 -2.36 12.23
CA ILE A 10 -48.60 -1.57 11.34
C ILE A 10 -48.88 -2.04 9.91
N THR A 11 -49.54 -1.20 9.13
CA THR A 11 -49.89 -1.49 7.73
C THR A 11 -49.02 -0.67 6.77
N ARG A 12 -49.01 -1.03 5.48
CA ARG A 12 -48.39 -0.21 4.43
C ARG A 12 -48.80 1.26 4.55
N VAL A 13 -47.89 2.17 4.18
CA VAL A 13 -48.04 3.64 4.22
C VAL A 13 -48.02 4.23 5.65
N ASN A 14 -47.93 3.40 6.71
CA ASN A 14 -47.78 3.93 8.07
C ASN A 14 -46.41 4.59 8.25
N ARG A 15 -46.43 5.73 8.95
CA ARG A 15 -45.23 6.43 9.40
C ARG A 15 -44.70 5.74 10.65
N VAL A 16 -43.41 5.44 10.67
CA VAL A 16 -42.75 4.72 11.76
C VAL A 16 -41.45 5.37 12.17
N VAL A 17 -41.11 5.20 13.45
CA VAL A 17 -39.80 5.46 14.00
C VAL A 17 -39.12 4.12 14.26
N LEU A 18 -37.85 4.02 13.85
CA LEU A 18 -37.01 2.86 14.06
C LEU A 18 -35.99 3.16 15.15
N MET A 19 -35.84 2.25 16.12
CA MET A 19 -34.74 2.26 17.08
C MET A 19 -33.94 0.96 16.97
N ILE A 20 -32.65 1.07 16.71
CA ILE A 20 -31.65 0.01 16.81
C ILE A 20 -30.89 0.24 18.12
N ASN A 21 -31.21 -0.58 19.13
CA ASN A 21 -30.64 -0.46 20.45
C ASN A 21 -29.55 -1.52 20.67
N GLY A 22 -28.34 -1.10 21.01
CA GLY A 22 -27.25 -1.99 21.42
C GLY A 22 -27.44 -2.48 22.84
N LEU A 23 -27.18 -3.77 23.08
CA LEU A 23 -27.38 -4.39 24.40
C LEU A 23 -26.12 -4.39 25.27
N GLY A 24 -25.04 -3.71 24.86
CA GLY A 24 -23.82 -3.59 25.64
C GLY A 24 -22.57 -3.60 24.76
N ALA A 25 -22.06 -4.79 24.46
CA ALA A 25 -20.76 -4.98 23.80
C ALA A 25 -20.80 -4.99 22.27
N THR A 26 -21.97 -4.77 21.66
CA THR A 26 -22.09 -4.68 20.19
C THR A 26 -21.48 -3.37 19.67
N PRO A 27 -20.46 -3.42 18.79
CA PRO A 27 -19.86 -2.22 18.23
C PRO A 27 -20.86 -1.36 17.47
N VAL A 28 -20.69 -0.03 17.54
CA VAL A 28 -21.55 0.93 16.82
C VAL A 28 -21.62 0.64 15.32
N MET A 29 -20.51 0.17 14.71
CA MET A 29 -20.48 -0.21 13.30
C MET A 29 -21.48 -1.34 12.98
N GLU A 30 -21.59 -2.35 13.84
CA GLU A 30 -22.53 -3.46 13.67
C GLU A 30 -23.99 -2.99 13.83
N LEU A 31 -24.26 -2.08 14.79
CA LEU A 31 -25.57 -1.45 14.93
C LEU A 31 -25.94 -0.63 13.69
N MET A 32 -24.98 0.07 13.08
CA MET A 32 -25.20 0.81 11.83
C MET A 32 -25.44 -0.12 10.63
N ILE A 33 -24.81 -1.30 10.58
CA ILE A 33 -25.14 -2.34 9.59
C ILE A 33 -26.58 -2.82 9.78
N ALA A 34 -27.01 -3.07 11.03
CA ALA A 34 -28.38 -3.46 11.33
C ALA A 34 -29.38 -2.37 10.90
N ALA A 35 -29.10 -1.09 11.20
CA ALA A 35 -29.91 0.04 10.73
C ALA A 35 -29.96 0.09 9.18
N GLY A 36 -28.81 -0.02 8.53
CA GLY A 36 -28.67 0.03 7.07
C GLY A 36 -29.39 -1.11 6.34
N LYS A 37 -29.57 -2.27 6.98
CA LYS A 37 -30.40 -3.37 6.45
C LYS A 37 -31.88 -3.22 6.79
N THR A 38 -32.20 -2.70 7.98
CA THR A 38 -33.58 -2.62 8.46
C THR A 38 -34.38 -1.53 7.75
N VAL A 39 -33.79 -0.36 7.52
CA VAL A 39 -34.47 0.77 6.87
C VAL A 39 -34.97 0.43 5.46
N PRO A 40 -34.14 -0.10 4.53
CA PRO A 40 -34.60 -0.50 3.20
C PRO A 40 -35.66 -1.59 3.25
N LYS A 41 -35.52 -2.56 4.16
CA LYS A 41 -36.51 -3.63 4.33
C LYS A 41 -37.87 -3.07 4.75
N LEU A 42 -37.90 -2.15 5.73
CA LEU A 42 -39.13 -1.49 6.15
C LEU A 42 -39.76 -0.64 5.03
N GLN A 43 -38.94 0.11 4.27
CA GLN A 43 -39.44 0.99 3.22
C GLN A 43 -39.86 0.26 1.94
N LEU A 44 -39.03 -0.66 1.44
CA LEU A 44 -39.20 -1.31 0.13
C LEU A 44 -40.08 -2.56 0.21
N GLU A 45 -39.87 -3.42 1.21
CA GLU A 45 -40.61 -4.68 1.32
C GLU A 45 -41.93 -4.47 2.07
N PHE A 46 -41.88 -3.76 3.20
CA PHE A 46 -43.05 -3.53 4.06
C PHE A 46 -43.82 -2.23 3.73
N GLY A 47 -43.30 -1.37 2.86
CA GLY A 47 -43.98 -0.15 2.41
C GLY A 47 -44.22 0.88 3.53
N LEU A 48 -43.36 0.91 4.55
CA LEU A 48 -43.46 1.82 5.69
C LEU A 48 -42.65 3.10 5.46
N LEU A 49 -43.13 4.22 5.98
CA LEU A 49 -42.42 5.50 5.92
C LEU A 49 -41.57 5.67 7.18
N VAL A 50 -40.26 5.39 7.09
CA VAL A 50 -39.34 5.54 8.23
C VAL A 50 -38.96 7.01 8.41
N GLU A 51 -39.55 7.65 9.41
CA GLU A 51 -39.41 9.08 9.68
C GLU A 51 -38.15 9.43 10.47
N ARG A 52 -37.78 8.56 11.43
CA ARG A 52 -36.58 8.70 12.27
C ARG A 52 -35.93 7.34 12.48
N VAL A 53 -34.61 7.36 12.61
CA VAL A 53 -33.79 6.21 12.97
C VAL A 53 -32.92 6.60 14.16
N TYR A 54 -33.06 5.87 15.26
CA TYR A 54 -32.26 6.01 16.47
C TYR A 54 -31.34 4.81 16.57
N THR A 55 -30.03 5.01 16.52
CA THR A 55 -29.05 3.93 16.64
C THR A 55 -28.09 4.24 17.77
N GLY A 56 -27.96 3.35 18.74
CA GLY A 56 -27.08 3.54 19.90
C GLY A 56 -27.43 2.60 21.05
N SER A 57 -26.80 2.79 22.20
CA SER A 57 -27.10 2.03 23.42
C SER A 57 -28.01 2.86 24.30
N PHE A 58 -29.31 2.55 24.29
CA PHE A 58 -30.33 3.23 25.08
C PHE A 58 -30.71 2.42 26.32
N MET A 59 -30.84 1.09 26.16
CA MET A 59 -31.15 0.14 27.21
C MET A 59 -30.28 -1.10 27.04
N THR A 60 -29.26 -1.24 27.88
CA THR A 60 -28.26 -2.32 27.78
C THR A 60 -28.59 -3.48 28.71
N SER A 61 -27.95 -4.62 28.46
CA SER A 61 -27.87 -5.78 29.36
C SER A 61 -26.39 -6.06 29.63
N LEU A 62 -25.78 -5.23 30.49
CA LEU A 62 -24.34 -5.25 30.78
C LEU A 62 -23.49 -5.23 29.50
N ASP A 63 -22.67 -6.25 29.28
CA ASP A 63 -21.79 -6.45 28.14
C ASP A 63 -22.34 -7.47 27.13
N MET A 64 -23.67 -7.66 27.09
CA MET A 64 -24.26 -8.60 26.16
C MET A 64 -23.98 -8.18 24.70
N LYS A 65 -23.53 -9.16 23.92
CA LYS A 65 -23.34 -9.04 22.47
C LYS A 65 -24.69 -9.29 21.79
N GLY A 66 -25.38 -8.21 21.49
CA GLY A 66 -26.66 -8.24 20.79
C GLY A 66 -27.23 -6.84 20.59
N PHE A 67 -28.32 -6.80 19.83
CA PHE A 67 -29.09 -5.59 19.64
C PHE A 67 -30.58 -5.93 19.59
N SER A 68 -31.42 -4.95 19.89
CA SER A 68 -32.86 -5.02 19.70
C SER A 68 -33.30 -4.04 18.63
N ILE A 69 -34.31 -4.43 17.85
CA ILE A 69 -34.97 -3.58 16.88
C ILE A 69 -36.35 -3.24 17.41
N SER A 70 -36.64 -1.97 17.59
CA SER A 70 -37.95 -1.48 18.01
C SER A 70 -38.53 -0.59 16.91
N ILE A 71 -39.79 -0.86 16.54
CA ILE A 71 -40.51 -0.11 15.53
C ILE A 71 -41.76 0.47 16.20
N MET A 72 -41.94 1.77 16.10
CA MET A 72 -43.09 2.46 16.68
C MET A 72 -43.84 3.21 15.58
N LYS A 73 -45.14 2.93 15.46
CA LYS A 73 -46.04 3.73 14.63
C LYS A 73 -46.14 5.14 15.22
N VAL A 74 -46.03 6.15 14.37
CA VAL A 74 -46.05 7.55 14.79
C VAL A 74 -47.03 8.37 13.96
N ASP A 75 -47.54 9.42 14.58
CA ASP A 75 -48.18 10.54 13.92
C ASP A 75 -47.33 11.80 14.09
N GLN A 76 -47.85 12.95 13.64
CA GLN A 76 -47.12 14.21 13.74
C GLN A 76 -46.91 14.66 15.19
N THR A 77 -47.87 14.39 16.08
CA THR A 77 -47.80 14.77 17.49
C THR A 77 -46.74 13.95 18.23
N LEU A 78 -46.68 12.65 17.99
CA LEU A 78 -45.64 11.77 18.55
C LEU A 78 -44.25 12.15 18.04
N LEU A 79 -44.10 12.48 16.76
CA LEU A 79 -42.83 12.97 16.22
C LEU A 79 -42.38 14.26 16.91
N GLN A 80 -43.30 15.22 17.12
CA GLN A 80 -43.00 16.44 17.86
C GLN A 80 -42.56 16.17 19.30
N HIS A 81 -43.19 15.22 19.99
CA HIS A 81 -42.77 14.83 21.34
C HIS A 81 -41.39 14.15 21.35
N LEU A 82 -41.08 13.30 20.36
CA LEU A 82 -39.77 12.66 20.24
C LEU A 82 -38.64 13.66 19.93
N ASP A 83 -38.96 14.71 19.17
CA ASP A 83 -38.04 15.77 18.77
C ASP A 83 -37.95 16.91 19.81
N ALA A 84 -38.79 16.89 20.85
CA ALA A 84 -38.82 17.93 21.88
C ALA A 84 -37.50 18.01 22.67
N SER A 85 -37.07 19.23 22.98
CA SER A 85 -35.85 19.48 23.75
C SER A 85 -35.93 18.83 25.12
N THR A 86 -34.87 18.13 25.53
CA THR A 86 -34.78 17.45 26.83
C THR A 86 -33.37 17.56 27.39
N LYS A 87 -33.26 17.43 28.71
CA LYS A 87 -31.99 17.31 29.42
C LYS A 87 -31.60 15.86 29.69
N ALA A 88 -32.33 14.89 29.12
CA ALA A 88 -32.04 13.48 29.27
C ALA A 88 -30.65 13.16 28.65
N PRO A 89 -29.70 12.63 29.43
CA PRO A 89 -28.26 12.61 29.07
C PRO A 89 -27.91 11.77 27.84
N HIS A 90 -28.79 10.84 27.44
CA HIS A 90 -28.53 9.91 26.34
C HIS A 90 -29.64 9.92 25.27
N TRP A 91 -30.62 10.85 25.36
CA TRP A 91 -31.60 11.01 24.30
C TRP A 91 -31.01 11.87 23.18
N PRO A 92 -31.01 11.43 21.90
CA PRO A 92 -30.13 12.03 20.90
C PRO A 92 -30.61 13.39 20.34
N VAL A 93 -31.54 14.09 21.01
CA VAL A 93 -32.00 15.43 20.59
C VAL A 93 -31.12 16.49 21.25
N GLY A 94 -30.31 17.18 20.45
CA GLY A 94 -29.65 18.42 20.88
C GLY A 94 -30.68 19.55 21.01
N SER A 95 -30.30 20.62 21.72
CA SER A 95 -31.09 21.81 22.04
C SER A 95 -31.66 22.60 20.84
N ALA A 96 -31.48 22.15 19.60
CA ALA A 96 -31.89 22.82 18.36
C ALA A 96 -32.74 21.94 17.40
N GLY A 97 -33.43 20.91 17.90
CA GLY A 97 -34.78 20.49 17.46
C GLY A 97 -35.08 20.08 16.00
N ASN A 98 -34.15 20.11 15.05
CA ASN A 98 -34.46 19.75 13.66
C ASN A 98 -33.63 18.56 13.18
N ARG A 99 -34.30 17.44 12.89
CA ARG A 99 -33.68 16.23 12.32
C ARG A 99 -34.27 15.94 10.93
N PRO A 100 -33.41 15.78 9.90
CA PRO A 100 -33.89 15.38 8.58
C PRO A 100 -34.43 13.94 8.59
N PRO A 101 -35.44 13.63 7.76
CA PRO A 101 -35.95 12.26 7.61
C PRO A 101 -34.85 11.30 7.12
N ALA A 102 -35.04 10.00 7.37
CA ALA A 102 -34.11 8.97 6.91
C ALA A 102 -34.03 9.01 5.37
N LYS A 103 -32.85 9.34 4.84
CA LYS A 103 -32.63 9.38 3.39
C LYS A 103 -32.66 7.95 2.84
N THR A 104 -33.43 7.73 1.78
CA THR A 104 -33.31 6.52 0.96
C THR A 104 -31.86 6.37 0.47
N PRO A 105 -31.24 5.18 0.59
CA PRO A 105 -29.89 4.96 0.07
C PRO A 105 -29.85 5.25 -1.43
N VAL A 106 -29.01 6.20 -1.85
CA VAL A 106 -28.74 6.46 -3.26
C VAL A 106 -27.69 5.44 -3.72
N PRO A 107 -27.91 4.73 -4.85
CA PRO A 107 -26.90 3.84 -5.41
C PRO A 107 -25.57 4.58 -5.62
N LEU A 108 -24.47 4.03 -5.11
CA LEU A 108 -23.14 4.57 -5.37
C LEU A 108 -22.86 4.49 -6.88
N PRO A 109 -22.51 5.61 -7.55
CA PRO A 109 -22.07 5.53 -8.92
C PRO A 109 -20.83 4.62 -8.99
N SER A 110 -20.79 3.74 -9.99
CA SER A 110 -19.64 2.90 -10.26
C SER A 110 -18.39 3.79 -10.35
N SER A 111 -17.41 3.54 -9.48
CA SER A 111 -16.12 4.23 -9.52
C SER A 111 -15.56 4.15 -10.93
N ARG A 112 -15.21 5.31 -11.53
CA ARG A 112 -14.54 5.35 -12.84
C ARG A 112 -13.26 4.54 -12.70
N SER A 113 -13.23 3.36 -13.30
CA SER A 113 -11.99 2.63 -13.57
C SER A 113 -11.10 3.55 -14.38
N MET A 114 -10.09 4.15 -13.75
CA MET A 114 -9.06 4.92 -14.45
C MET A 114 -8.22 3.95 -15.28
N LYS A 115 -8.61 3.79 -16.54
CA LYS A 115 -7.77 3.25 -17.60
C LYS A 115 -7.97 4.06 -18.86
N SER A 116 -7.10 5.04 -19.08
CA SER A 116 -6.69 5.40 -20.43
C SER A 116 -5.59 4.40 -20.83
N ASP A 117 -5.99 3.22 -21.29
CA ASP A 117 -5.09 2.22 -21.88
C ASP A 117 -4.76 2.68 -23.32
N GLU A 118 -3.90 3.70 -23.49
CA GLU A 118 -2.95 3.60 -24.60
C GLU A 118 -1.93 2.57 -24.13
N LEU A 119 -2.13 1.31 -24.53
CA LEU A 119 -1.21 0.23 -24.20
C LEU A 119 0.14 0.54 -24.82
N LEU A 120 1.07 1.04 -23.99
CA LEU A 120 2.48 1.03 -24.31
C LEU A 120 2.85 -0.43 -24.64
N SER A 121 3.49 -0.62 -25.78
CA SER A 121 3.86 -1.92 -26.31
C SER A 121 5.37 -2.05 -26.36
N ARG A 122 5.86 -3.28 -26.19
CA ARG A 122 7.27 -3.58 -26.31
C ARG A 122 7.77 -3.21 -27.72
N PRO A 123 8.86 -2.45 -27.87
CA PRO A 123 9.39 -2.08 -29.17
C PRO A 123 9.93 -3.30 -29.93
N LEU A 124 9.84 -3.28 -31.27
CA LEU A 124 10.34 -4.36 -32.13
C LEU A 124 11.87 -4.49 -32.11
N GLN A 125 12.58 -3.37 -31.94
CA GLN A 125 14.03 -3.31 -31.82
C GLN A 125 14.40 -2.46 -30.61
N LEU A 126 15.39 -2.93 -29.85
CA LEU A 126 15.90 -2.22 -28.68
C LEU A 126 17.10 -1.35 -29.06
N THR A 127 17.14 -0.15 -28.49
CA THR A 127 18.35 0.68 -28.49
C THR A 127 19.39 0.07 -27.55
N GLU A 128 20.63 0.56 -27.59
CA GLU A 128 21.66 0.15 -26.64
C GLU A 128 21.20 0.37 -25.18
N GLN A 129 20.62 1.53 -24.88
CA GLN A 129 20.03 1.82 -23.56
C GLN A 129 18.87 0.88 -23.22
N GLY A 130 18.03 0.53 -24.20
CA GLY A 130 16.96 -0.44 -24.00
C GLY A 130 17.49 -1.83 -23.64
N HIS A 131 18.59 -2.26 -24.24
CA HIS A 131 19.27 -3.52 -23.90
C HIS A 131 19.97 -3.49 -22.53
N ILE A 132 20.54 -2.34 -22.13
CA ILE A 132 21.08 -2.13 -20.79
C ILE A 132 19.96 -2.28 -19.76
N LEU A 133 18.84 -1.59 -20.00
CA LEU A 133 17.69 -1.57 -19.09
C LEU A 133 17.04 -2.95 -18.96
N GLU A 134 16.85 -3.66 -20.07
CA GLU A 134 16.33 -5.04 -20.09
C GLU A 134 17.17 -5.97 -19.21
N VAL A 135 18.50 -5.96 -19.39
CA VAL A 135 19.40 -6.84 -18.65
C VAL A 135 19.46 -6.47 -17.16
N ALA A 136 19.43 -5.18 -16.85
CA ALA A 136 19.37 -4.72 -15.47
C ALA A 136 18.09 -5.18 -14.77
N ILE A 137 16.92 -5.03 -15.42
CA ILE A 137 15.61 -5.46 -14.89
C ILE A 137 15.58 -6.98 -14.72
N GLU A 138 16.03 -7.73 -15.72
CA GLU A 138 16.03 -9.19 -15.67
C GLU A 138 16.91 -9.72 -14.53
N ALA A 139 18.12 -9.19 -14.38
CA ALA A 139 19.02 -9.57 -13.30
C ALA A 139 18.45 -9.21 -11.91
N ALA A 140 17.91 -7.99 -11.77
CA ALA A 140 17.28 -7.52 -10.54
C ALA A 140 16.11 -8.43 -10.12
N ALA A 141 15.20 -8.75 -11.03
CA ALA A 141 14.04 -9.58 -10.73
C ALA A 141 14.45 -11.03 -10.41
N ASN A 142 15.38 -11.61 -11.16
CA ASN A 142 15.87 -12.97 -10.88
C ASN A 142 16.58 -13.08 -9.53
N ALA A 143 17.34 -12.05 -9.12
CA ALA A 143 17.97 -12.03 -7.80
C ALA A 143 16.93 -12.08 -6.67
N ILE A 144 15.84 -11.32 -6.80
CA ILE A 144 14.75 -11.33 -5.83
C ILE A 144 14.01 -12.68 -5.81
N ILE A 145 13.74 -13.25 -6.98
CA ILE A 145 13.10 -14.56 -7.08
C ILE A 145 13.91 -15.62 -6.33
N ASN A 146 15.23 -15.62 -6.49
CA ASN A 146 16.13 -16.56 -5.83
C ASN A 146 16.27 -16.33 -4.32
N MET A 147 15.99 -15.11 -3.84
CA MET A 147 16.05 -14.75 -2.42
C MET A 147 14.74 -14.94 -1.68
N ARG A 148 13.67 -15.44 -2.34
CA ARG A 148 12.33 -15.55 -1.75
C ARG A 148 12.35 -16.21 -0.37
N ASP A 149 12.93 -17.41 -0.27
CA ASP A 149 12.81 -18.21 0.94
C ASP A 149 13.65 -17.61 2.08
N ILE A 150 14.89 -17.18 1.82
CA ILE A 150 15.73 -16.54 2.85
C ILE A 150 15.16 -15.20 3.34
N LEU A 151 14.48 -14.44 2.47
CA LEU A 151 13.81 -13.20 2.86
C LEU A 151 12.61 -13.49 3.77
N ASN A 152 11.83 -14.55 3.50
CA ASN A 152 10.76 -14.99 4.39
C ASN A 152 11.32 -15.51 5.71
N ASP A 153 12.46 -16.23 5.71
CA ASP A 153 13.09 -16.73 6.93
C ASP A 153 13.53 -15.59 7.84
N TRP A 154 14.23 -14.58 7.31
CA TRP A 154 14.57 -13.39 8.09
C TRP A 154 13.31 -12.66 8.57
N ASP A 155 12.34 -12.43 7.70
CA ASP A 155 11.11 -11.71 8.04
C ASP A 155 10.24 -12.47 9.03
N SER A 156 10.28 -13.81 9.08
CA SER A 156 9.57 -14.60 10.08
C SER A 156 10.11 -14.39 11.50
N THR A 157 11.39 -13.97 11.61
CA THR A 157 12.05 -13.71 12.89
C THR A 157 11.69 -12.33 13.45
N ILE A 158 11.43 -11.35 12.58
CA ILE A 158 11.31 -9.93 12.96
C ILE A 158 10.05 -9.22 12.40
N GLY A 159 9.17 -9.96 11.75
CA GLY A 159 8.01 -9.49 11.01
C GLY A 159 6.95 -10.58 10.91
N ASP A 160 6.22 -10.65 9.79
CA ASP A 160 5.17 -11.65 9.55
C ASP A 160 5.55 -12.73 8.53
N GLY A 161 6.80 -12.75 8.08
CA GLY A 161 7.34 -13.83 7.23
C GLY A 161 6.82 -13.81 5.80
N ASP A 162 6.38 -12.65 5.30
CA ASP A 162 5.80 -12.50 3.97
C ASP A 162 6.63 -11.63 3.01
N CYS A 163 7.70 -11.00 3.48
CA CYS A 163 8.53 -10.09 2.70
C CYS A 163 9.03 -10.73 1.39
N GLY A 164 9.64 -11.91 1.47
CA GLY A 164 10.15 -12.64 0.31
C GLY A 164 9.04 -13.03 -0.67
N SER A 165 7.89 -13.49 -0.15
CA SER A 165 6.71 -13.82 -0.94
C SER A 165 6.15 -12.61 -1.69
N ALA A 166 6.09 -11.45 -1.04
CA ALA A 166 5.65 -10.20 -1.66
C ALA A 166 6.63 -9.76 -2.76
N MET A 167 7.93 -9.76 -2.48
CA MET A 167 8.98 -9.41 -3.44
C MET A 167 9.00 -10.36 -4.64
N TYR A 168 8.82 -11.67 -4.43
CA TYR A 168 8.74 -12.69 -5.48
C TYR A 168 7.57 -12.43 -6.44
N LYS A 169 6.38 -12.10 -5.92
CA LYS A 169 5.21 -11.78 -6.76
C LYS A 169 5.47 -10.56 -7.63
N GLY A 170 6.08 -9.52 -7.07
CA GLY A 170 6.48 -8.32 -7.81
C GLY A 170 7.49 -8.61 -8.91
N ALA A 171 8.59 -9.30 -8.58
CA ALA A 171 9.64 -9.66 -9.52
C ALA A 171 9.13 -10.54 -10.67
N THR A 172 8.28 -11.52 -10.37
CA THR A 172 7.65 -12.38 -11.39
C THR A 172 6.77 -11.56 -12.34
N ALA A 173 5.93 -10.68 -11.79
CA ALA A 173 5.06 -9.81 -12.58
C ALA A 173 5.86 -8.84 -13.47
N ILE A 174 7.00 -8.33 -12.99
CA ILE A 174 7.91 -7.48 -13.77
C ILE A 174 8.46 -8.27 -14.97
N LEU A 175 8.95 -9.50 -14.77
CA LEU A 175 9.48 -10.32 -15.86
C LEU A 175 8.42 -10.67 -16.90
N ASP A 176 7.21 -10.99 -16.46
CA ASP A 176 6.09 -11.35 -17.35
C ASP A 176 5.61 -10.14 -18.16
N ASP A 177 5.48 -8.97 -17.52
CA ASP A 177 5.04 -7.74 -18.18
C ASP A 177 6.13 -7.18 -19.10
N MET A 178 7.41 -7.27 -18.73
CA MET A 178 8.53 -6.77 -19.53
C MET A 178 8.62 -7.41 -20.92
N LYS A 179 8.26 -8.69 -21.02
CA LYS A 179 8.23 -9.42 -22.29
C LYS A 179 7.15 -8.93 -23.25
N LYS A 180 6.11 -8.25 -22.74
CA LYS A 180 4.90 -7.92 -23.50
C LYS A 180 4.66 -6.42 -23.66
N TYR A 181 4.88 -5.65 -22.60
CA TYR A 181 4.33 -4.30 -22.46
C TYR A 181 5.39 -3.21 -22.26
N TYR A 182 6.60 -3.53 -21.78
CA TYR A 182 7.54 -2.48 -21.38
C TYR A 182 8.13 -1.72 -22.57
N PRO A 183 8.01 -0.39 -22.61
CA PRO A 183 8.59 0.44 -23.65
C PRO A 183 10.08 0.66 -23.40
N LEU A 184 10.89 -0.40 -23.42
CA LEU A 184 12.29 -0.42 -22.97
C LEU A 184 13.21 0.67 -23.57
N ASN A 185 12.88 1.23 -24.74
CA ASN A 185 13.60 2.35 -25.34
C ASN A 185 13.27 3.72 -24.71
N ASN A 186 12.29 3.78 -23.82
CA ASN A 186 11.89 4.93 -23.03
C ASN A 186 12.05 4.56 -21.56
N ALA A 187 13.17 5.00 -20.96
CA ALA A 187 13.51 4.69 -19.58
C ALA A 187 12.45 5.18 -18.58
N ALA A 188 11.92 6.41 -18.77
CA ALA A 188 10.90 6.96 -17.89
C ALA A 188 9.64 6.08 -17.90
N GLU A 189 9.07 5.84 -19.08
CA GLU A 189 7.85 5.02 -19.18
C GLU A 189 8.10 3.55 -18.78
N THR A 190 9.31 3.02 -18.97
CA THR A 190 9.66 1.68 -18.45
C THR A 190 9.63 1.64 -16.93
N VAL A 191 10.22 2.64 -16.25
CA VAL A 191 10.17 2.73 -14.77
C VAL A 191 8.73 2.91 -14.28
N ASN A 192 7.91 3.64 -15.03
CA ASN A 192 6.47 3.78 -14.76
C ASN A 192 5.75 2.42 -14.84
N GLU A 193 6.05 1.60 -15.85
CA GLU A 193 5.48 0.26 -16.00
C GLU A 193 5.97 -0.72 -14.93
N ILE A 194 7.23 -0.65 -14.49
CA ILE A 194 7.71 -1.40 -13.30
C ILE A 194 6.85 -1.08 -12.08
N GLY A 195 6.60 0.22 -11.84
CA GLY A 195 5.71 0.66 -10.76
C GLY A 195 4.27 0.17 -10.93
N SER A 196 3.79 -0.01 -12.16
CA SER A 196 2.47 -0.59 -12.45
C SER A 196 2.39 -2.09 -12.19
N SER A 197 3.42 -2.86 -12.57
CA SER A 197 3.53 -4.29 -12.25
C SER A 197 3.60 -4.51 -10.75
N VAL A 198 4.45 -3.75 -10.05
CA VAL A 198 4.58 -3.79 -8.58
C VAL A 198 3.27 -3.47 -7.88
N ARG A 199 2.63 -2.35 -8.22
CA ARG A 199 1.35 -1.93 -7.61
C ARG A 199 0.26 -3.00 -7.73
N ARG A 200 0.25 -3.73 -8.84
CA ARG A 200 -0.75 -4.76 -9.14
C ARG A 200 -0.46 -6.08 -8.42
N ALA A 201 0.80 -6.48 -8.34
CA ALA A 201 1.19 -7.82 -7.90
C ALA A 201 1.69 -7.90 -6.45
N MET A 202 2.29 -6.83 -5.93
CA MET A 202 2.83 -6.80 -4.56
C MET A 202 1.79 -6.33 -3.56
N GLY A 203 1.67 -7.06 -2.45
CA GLY A 203 0.85 -6.68 -1.30
C GLY A 203 1.65 -5.90 -0.26
N GLY A 204 0.94 -5.44 0.78
CA GLY A 204 1.54 -4.84 1.97
C GLY A 204 2.22 -3.49 1.74
N THR A 205 2.94 -3.04 2.75
CA THR A 205 3.65 -1.75 2.76
C THR A 205 4.73 -1.70 1.69
N SER A 206 5.43 -2.81 1.43
CA SER A 206 6.50 -2.89 0.43
C SER A 206 5.99 -2.57 -0.98
N GLY A 207 4.84 -3.12 -1.38
CA GLY A 207 4.23 -2.83 -2.68
C GLY A 207 3.90 -1.33 -2.86
N VAL A 208 3.39 -0.67 -1.82
CA VAL A 208 3.12 0.78 -1.84
C VAL A 208 4.41 1.58 -1.94
N LEU A 209 5.43 1.25 -1.13
CA LEU A 209 6.71 1.97 -1.13
C LEU A 209 7.45 1.83 -2.47
N TYR A 210 7.52 0.64 -3.06
CA TYR A 210 8.13 0.47 -4.39
C TYR A 210 7.30 1.14 -5.50
N THR A 211 5.97 1.20 -5.37
CA THR A 211 5.14 1.99 -6.30
C THR A 211 5.48 3.49 -6.21
N ILE A 212 5.63 4.03 -4.99
CA ILE A 212 6.04 5.42 -4.75
C ILE A 212 7.45 5.66 -5.32
N PHE A 213 8.37 4.75 -5.05
CA PHE A 213 9.73 4.77 -5.57
C PHE A 213 9.74 4.92 -7.10
N CYS A 214 9.06 4.01 -7.81
CA CYS A 214 8.99 4.04 -9.28
C CYS A 214 8.28 5.29 -9.80
N LYS A 215 7.21 5.76 -9.16
CA LYS A 215 6.50 6.97 -9.60
C LYS A 215 7.33 8.24 -9.45
N ALA A 216 8.13 8.35 -8.40
CA ALA A 216 9.03 9.47 -8.19
C ALA A 216 10.21 9.44 -9.18
N ALA A 217 10.83 8.27 -9.39
CA ALA A 217 11.86 8.10 -10.41
C ALA A 217 11.33 8.43 -11.81
N TYR A 218 10.12 7.96 -12.15
CA TYR A 218 9.44 8.30 -13.40
C TYR A 218 9.28 9.81 -13.58
N ALA A 219 8.76 10.51 -12.57
CA ALA A 219 8.54 11.95 -12.65
C ALA A 219 9.87 12.70 -12.90
N GLN A 220 10.95 12.29 -12.23
CA GLN A 220 12.27 12.87 -12.43
C GLN A 220 12.82 12.59 -13.83
N LEU A 221 12.70 11.37 -14.33
CA LEU A 221 13.16 11.01 -15.67
C LEU A 221 12.35 11.71 -16.77
N LYS A 222 11.03 11.82 -16.61
CA LYS A 222 10.13 12.45 -17.59
C LYS A 222 10.31 13.96 -17.69
N ALA A 223 10.76 14.61 -16.61
CA ALA A 223 11.07 16.03 -16.62
C ALA A 223 12.29 16.37 -17.50
N ASN A 224 13.16 15.38 -17.76
CA ASN A 224 14.29 15.52 -18.68
C ASN A 224 13.83 15.29 -20.12
N SER A 225 14.13 16.23 -21.01
CA SER A 225 13.72 16.20 -22.44
C SER A 225 14.65 15.42 -23.36
N ASP A 226 15.75 14.88 -22.83
CA ASP A 226 16.76 14.21 -23.64
C ASP A 226 16.30 12.82 -24.09
N SER A 227 16.65 12.45 -25.32
CA SER A 227 16.35 11.13 -25.87
C SER A 227 17.13 9.99 -25.20
N THR A 228 18.23 10.31 -24.53
CA THR A 228 19.12 9.35 -23.85
C THR A 228 19.34 9.76 -22.41
N VAL A 229 19.07 8.83 -21.48
CA VAL A 229 19.25 9.10 -20.04
C VAL A 229 20.71 8.84 -19.65
N THR A 230 21.34 9.84 -19.04
CA THR A 230 22.72 9.79 -18.53
C THR A 230 22.78 9.16 -17.13
N ALA A 231 23.98 8.72 -16.71
CA ALA A 231 24.16 8.18 -15.36
C ALA A 231 23.83 9.19 -14.25
N LYS A 232 24.07 10.49 -14.48
CA LYS A 232 23.69 11.56 -13.55
C LYS A 232 22.17 11.68 -13.42
N GLN A 233 21.44 11.62 -14.53
CA GLN A 233 19.97 11.64 -14.52
C GLN A 233 19.38 10.39 -13.82
N TRP A 234 20.01 9.22 -13.95
CA TRP A 234 19.65 8.04 -13.15
C TRP A 234 19.90 8.22 -11.65
N ALA A 235 21.02 8.86 -11.26
CA ALA A 235 21.30 9.17 -9.87
C ALA A 235 20.29 10.17 -9.28
N GLU A 236 19.90 11.20 -10.05
CA GLU A 236 18.84 12.15 -9.68
C GLU A 236 17.48 11.45 -9.54
N ALA A 237 17.16 10.51 -10.43
CA ALA A 237 15.93 9.72 -10.34
C ALA A 237 15.91 8.83 -9.09
N LEU A 238 17.05 8.20 -8.75
CA LEU A 238 17.21 7.44 -7.52
C LEU A 238 17.08 8.34 -6.28
N GLU A 239 17.64 9.54 -6.30
CA GLU A 239 17.49 10.54 -5.23
C GLU A 239 16.04 10.94 -5.01
N ALA A 240 15.31 11.27 -6.09
CA ALA A 240 13.89 11.57 -6.02
C ALA A 240 13.07 10.39 -5.46
N ALA A 241 13.41 9.18 -5.86
CA ALA A 241 12.74 7.96 -5.40
C ALA A 241 12.97 7.69 -3.90
N ILE A 242 14.22 7.80 -3.44
CA ILE A 242 14.59 7.67 -2.02
C ILE A 242 13.90 8.76 -1.18
N ALA A 243 13.92 10.02 -1.64
CA ALA A 243 13.26 11.12 -0.94
C ALA A 243 11.75 10.91 -0.81
N ALA A 244 11.10 10.40 -1.86
CA ALA A 244 9.67 10.07 -1.83
C ALA A 244 9.36 8.93 -0.86
N VAL A 245 10.15 7.84 -0.90
CA VAL A 245 9.98 6.72 0.05
C VAL A 245 10.21 7.16 1.48
N SER A 246 11.22 7.98 1.75
CA SER A 246 11.47 8.54 3.09
C SER A 246 10.29 9.40 3.56
N LYS A 247 9.81 10.32 2.71
CA LYS A 247 8.69 11.22 3.03
C LYS A 247 7.39 10.47 3.33
N TYR A 248 6.98 9.55 2.46
CA TYR A 248 5.68 8.87 2.59
C TYR A 248 5.74 7.62 3.48
N GLY A 249 6.91 7.00 3.60
CA GLY A 249 7.16 5.89 4.53
C GLY A 249 7.47 6.34 5.96
N GLY A 250 7.82 7.61 6.18
CA GLY A 250 8.13 8.16 7.50
C GLY A 250 9.43 7.60 8.11
N ALA A 251 10.35 7.13 7.27
CA ALA A 251 11.59 6.49 7.68
C ALA A 251 12.81 7.27 7.18
N SER A 252 13.92 7.16 7.93
CA SER A 252 15.20 7.80 7.67
C SER A 252 16.34 6.79 7.81
N THR A 253 17.56 7.17 7.45
CA THR A 253 18.76 6.36 7.74
C THR A 253 18.81 6.00 9.23
N GLY A 254 19.15 4.74 9.53
CA GLY A 254 19.19 4.16 10.86
C GLY A 254 17.87 3.58 11.35
N TYR A 255 16.79 3.64 10.55
CA TYR A 255 15.46 3.15 10.96
C TYR A 255 15.28 1.65 10.73
N ARG A 256 16.31 1.00 10.16
CA ARG A 256 16.34 -0.43 9.85
C ARG A 256 15.32 -0.79 8.77
N THR A 257 15.49 -0.18 7.59
CA THR A 257 14.58 -0.32 6.43
C THR A 257 15.37 -0.38 5.12
N LEU A 258 14.66 -0.54 3.99
CA LEU A 258 15.26 -0.48 2.64
C LEU A 258 16.09 0.79 2.37
N LEU A 259 15.82 1.88 3.07
CA LEU A 259 16.57 3.12 2.96
C LEU A 259 18.02 2.99 3.44
N ASP A 260 18.29 2.09 4.38
CA ASP A 260 19.63 1.82 4.89
C ASP A 260 20.54 1.15 3.85
N ALA A 261 19.95 0.53 2.81
CA ALA A 261 20.68 0.08 1.64
C ALA A 261 20.80 1.21 0.60
N LEU A 262 19.70 1.90 0.29
CA LEU A 262 19.65 2.80 -0.87
C LEU A 262 20.32 4.17 -0.63
N ILE A 263 20.28 4.70 0.59
CA ILE A 263 20.90 6.01 0.91
C ILE A 263 22.43 5.95 0.79
N PRO A 264 23.14 4.95 1.39
CA PRO A 264 24.57 4.79 1.17
C PRO A 264 24.94 4.56 -0.30
N ALA A 265 24.12 3.80 -1.02
CA ALA A 265 24.30 3.56 -2.46
C ALA A 265 24.27 4.87 -3.25
N LEU A 266 23.23 5.69 -3.04
CA LEU A 266 23.10 6.99 -3.70
C LEU A 266 24.28 7.92 -3.38
N ALA A 267 24.72 7.97 -2.12
CA ALA A 267 25.83 8.82 -1.70
C ALA A 267 27.10 8.50 -2.49
N VAL A 268 27.47 7.22 -2.57
CA VAL A 268 28.63 6.76 -3.34
C VAL A 268 28.43 7.02 -4.83
N LEU A 269 27.24 6.73 -5.38
CA LEU A 269 26.97 6.97 -6.80
C LEU A 269 27.18 8.44 -7.18
N LYS A 270 26.63 9.37 -6.40
CA LYS A 270 26.75 10.81 -6.64
C LYS A 270 28.20 11.28 -6.51
N GLU A 271 28.91 10.82 -5.48
CA GLU A 271 30.33 11.15 -5.27
C GLU A 271 31.18 10.73 -6.48
N ARG A 272 31.09 9.47 -6.91
CA ARG A 272 31.92 8.93 -8.00
C ARG A 272 31.61 9.59 -9.35
N LEU A 273 30.33 9.80 -9.66
CA LEU A 273 29.91 10.50 -10.88
C LEU A 273 30.32 11.99 -10.89
N THR A 274 30.43 12.63 -9.73
CA THR A 274 30.90 14.02 -9.62
C THR A 274 32.41 14.11 -9.82
N SER A 275 33.16 13.14 -9.32
CA SER A 275 34.61 12.99 -9.53
C SER A 275 35.00 12.61 -10.96
N GLY A 276 34.02 12.37 -11.84
CA GLY A 276 34.26 12.01 -13.25
C GLY A 276 34.69 10.56 -13.45
N GLU A 277 34.44 9.67 -12.48
CA GLU A 277 34.68 8.25 -12.65
C GLU A 277 33.72 7.63 -13.69
N ASP A 278 34.14 6.50 -14.26
CA ASP A 278 33.32 5.73 -15.19
C ASP A 278 31.97 5.34 -14.57
N SER A 279 30.90 5.40 -15.37
CA SER A 279 29.53 5.19 -14.91
C SER A 279 29.26 3.75 -14.47
N CYS A 280 29.82 2.76 -15.17
CA CYS A 280 29.65 1.35 -14.80
C CYS A 280 30.39 1.04 -13.50
N THR A 281 31.63 1.52 -13.37
CA THR A 281 32.44 1.38 -12.14
C THR A 281 31.76 2.07 -10.96
N SER A 282 31.25 3.28 -11.15
CA SER A 282 30.49 4.04 -10.14
C SER A 282 29.24 3.28 -9.68
N PHE A 283 28.50 2.67 -10.61
CA PHE A 283 27.31 1.89 -10.28
C PHE A 283 27.65 0.65 -9.45
N VAL A 284 28.73 -0.07 -9.79
CA VAL A 284 29.19 -1.24 -9.05
C VAL A 284 29.62 -0.86 -7.62
N LEU A 285 30.45 0.17 -7.46
CA LEU A 285 30.86 0.67 -6.14
C LEU A 285 29.67 1.13 -5.30
N SER A 286 28.68 1.78 -5.92
CA SER A 286 27.43 2.15 -5.24
C SER A 286 26.65 0.93 -4.74
N SER A 287 26.70 -0.18 -5.49
CA SER A 287 26.02 -1.42 -5.09
C SER A 287 26.71 -2.15 -3.94
N GLU A 288 28.03 -2.01 -3.82
CA GLU A 288 28.78 -2.51 -2.66
C GLU A 288 28.40 -1.74 -1.39
N ALA A 289 28.22 -0.43 -1.50
CA ALA A 289 27.70 0.40 -0.41
C ALA A 289 26.26 0.00 -0.03
N ALA A 290 25.42 -0.37 -1.00
CA ALA A 290 24.08 -0.89 -0.73
C ALA A 290 24.12 -2.17 0.09
N VAL A 291 25.01 -3.11 -0.26
CA VAL A 291 25.18 -4.38 0.47
C VAL A 291 25.71 -4.14 1.88
N ALA A 292 26.70 -3.26 2.04
CA ALA A 292 27.23 -2.91 3.35
C ALA A 292 26.16 -2.27 4.25
N GLY A 293 25.37 -1.33 3.68
CA GLY A 293 24.27 -0.68 4.38
C GLY A 293 23.14 -1.64 4.76
N ALA A 294 22.78 -2.57 3.88
CA ALA A 294 21.82 -3.63 4.20
C ALA A 294 22.34 -4.56 5.31
N GLY A 295 23.63 -4.91 5.28
CA GLY A 295 24.26 -5.76 6.29
C GLY A 295 24.29 -5.13 7.69
N SER A 296 24.55 -3.82 7.77
CA SER A 296 24.64 -3.09 9.05
C SER A 296 23.29 -2.91 9.76
N THR A 297 22.17 -3.22 9.10
CA THR A 297 20.84 -3.20 9.72
C THR A 297 20.71 -4.14 10.93
N LYS A 298 21.58 -5.15 11.06
CA LYS A 298 21.68 -5.98 12.27
C LYS A 298 22.05 -5.18 13.51
N ASP A 299 22.82 -4.11 13.35
CA ASP A 299 23.33 -3.29 14.45
C ASP A 299 22.40 -2.10 14.76
N MET A 300 21.25 -2.01 14.09
CA MET A 300 20.30 -0.90 14.19
C MET A 300 19.09 -1.24 15.05
N GLN A 301 18.51 -0.22 15.68
CA GLN A 301 17.19 -0.33 16.29
C GLN A 301 16.12 -0.04 15.25
N ALA A 302 15.09 -0.88 15.15
CA ALA A 302 13.98 -0.65 14.25
C ALA A 302 13.09 0.49 14.77
N GLN A 303 12.89 1.51 13.95
CA GLN A 303 12.01 2.65 14.26
C GLN A 303 10.80 2.73 13.32
N ALA A 304 10.73 1.83 12.33
CA ALA A 304 9.65 1.74 11.37
C ALA A 304 9.31 0.29 11.02
N GLY A 305 8.11 0.08 10.47
CA GLY A 305 7.64 -1.22 10.03
C GLY A 305 7.38 -2.22 11.18
N ARG A 306 7.11 -3.47 10.82
CA ARG A 306 6.79 -4.52 11.80
C ARG A 306 7.95 -4.87 12.72
N SER A 307 9.19 -4.71 12.23
CA SER A 307 10.41 -4.82 13.01
C SER A 307 10.43 -3.90 14.25
N SER A 308 9.73 -2.76 14.23
CA SER A 308 9.67 -1.85 15.39
C SER A 308 8.98 -2.44 16.63
N TYR A 309 8.24 -3.56 16.48
CA TYR A 309 7.56 -4.24 17.59
C TYR A 309 8.44 -5.31 18.27
N VAL A 310 9.64 -5.55 17.74
CA VAL A 310 10.51 -6.66 18.13
C VAL A 310 11.68 -6.16 18.98
N SER A 311 12.09 -6.96 19.97
CA SER A 311 13.17 -6.59 20.88
C SER A 311 14.54 -6.49 20.18
N ALA A 312 15.40 -5.60 20.66
CA ALA A 312 16.76 -5.40 20.17
C ALA A 312 17.58 -6.69 20.06
N ALA A 313 17.43 -7.61 21.03
CA ALA A 313 18.16 -8.87 21.04
C ALA A 313 17.80 -9.79 19.87
N ILE A 314 16.52 -9.81 19.47
CA ILE A 314 16.04 -10.59 18.32
C ILE A 314 16.43 -9.88 17.02
N LEU A 315 16.30 -8.54 16.96
CA LEU A 315 16.69 -7.76 15.79
C LEU A 315 18.16 -7.97 15.38
N ALA A 316 19.06 -8.16 16.35
CA ALA A 316 20.48 -8.39 16.10
C ALA A 316 20.80 -9.76 15.44
N THR A 317 19.85 -10.70 15.43
CA THR A 317 20.08 -12.05 14.88
C THR A 317 20.02 -12.08 13.35
N VAL A 318 19.22 -11.20 12.74
CA VAL A 318 18.94 -11.18 11.30
C VAL A 318 18.96 -9.76 10.74
N PRO A 319 19.43 -9.55 9.50
CA PRO A 319 19.36 -8.23 8.88
C PRO A 319 17.90 -7.88 8.53
N ASP A 320 17.63 -6.62 8.18
CA ASP A 320 16.34 -6.21 7.66
C ASP A 320 16.06 -6.86 6.28
N PRO A 321 14.97 -7.62 6.11
CA PRO A 321 14.62 -8.25 4.84
C PRO A 321 14.42 -7.23 3.72
N GLY A 322 13.82 -6.06 4.02
CA GLY A 322 13.60 -5.00 3.05
C GLY A 322 14.91 -4.40 2.52
N ALA A 323 15.87 -4.13 3.41
CA ALA A 323 17.21 -3.67 3.07
C ALA A 323 18.00 -4.71 2.28
N MET A 324 17.96 -5.98 2.70
CA MET A 324 18.64 -7.06 1.98
C MET A 324 18.07 -7.27 0.58
N ALA A 325 16.74 -7.23 0.43
CA ALA A 325 16.10 -7.29 -0.87
C ALA A 325 16.50 -6.08 -1.74
N ALA A 326 16.53 -4.88 -1.17
CA ALA A 326 16.94 -3.66 -1.86
C ALA A 326 18.38 -3.72 -2.40
N ALA A 327 19.31 -4.13 -1.55
CA ALA A 327 20.70 -4.31 -1.94
C ALA A 327 20.86 -5.41 -3.01
N ALA A 328 20.09 -6.49 -2.91
CA ALA A 328 20.19 -7.62 -3.83
C ALA A 328 19.80 -7.25 -5.26
N TRP A 329 18.63 -6.63 -5.46
CA TRP A 329 18.20 -6.25 -6.81
C TRP A 329 19.10 -5.15 -7.38
N TYR A 330 19.54 -4.20 -6.55
CA TYR A 330 20.39 -3.10 -6.98
C TYR A 330 21.78 -3.60 -7.42
N ARG A 331 22.38 -4.52 -6.64
CA ARG A 331 23.66 -5.16 -6.99
C ARG A 331 23.54 -6.06 -8.22
N ALA A 332 22.47 -6.83 -8.35
CA ALA A 332 22.27 -7.68 -9.52
C ALA A 332 22.19 -6.85 -10.81
N ALA A 333 21.45 -5.72 -10.78
CA ALA A 333 21.41 -4.77 -11.88
C ALA A 333 22.81 -4.22 -12.22
N ALA A 334 23.56 -3.76 -11.21
CA ALA A 334 24.89 -3.18 -11.41
C ALA A 334 25.89 -4.16 -12.04
N LEU A 335 25.93 -5.40 -11.54
CA LEU A 335 26.82 -6.44 -12.07
C LEU A 335 26.44 -6.84 -13.50
N ALA A 336 25.14 -6.96 -13.80
CA ALA A 336 24.69 -7.34 -15.14
C ALA A 336 25.00 -6.26 -16.19
N VAL A 337 24.90 -4.97 -15.81
CA VAL A 337 25.32 -3.86 -16.68
C VAL A 337 26.83 -3.90 -16.90
N LYS A 338 27.64 -4.12 -15.85
CA LYS A 338 29.09 -4.27 -15.98
C LYS A 338 29.47 -5.41 -16.92
N ASP A 339 28.90 -6.61 -16.72
CA ASP A 339 29.29 -7.81 -17.46
C ASP A 339 29.01 -7.70 -18.97
N LYS A 340 27.91 -7.02 -19.34
CA LYS A 340 27.51 -6.88 -20.73
C LYS A 340 28.22 -5.74 -21.47
N PHE A 341 28.64 -4.68 -20.77
CA PHE A 341 29.15 -3.45 -21.40
C PHE A 341 30.61 -3.11 -21.03
N HIS A 342 31.24 -3.83 -20.09
CA HIS A 342 32.69 -3.77 -19.80
C HIS A 342 33.29 -5.18 -19.55
N PRO A 343 33.37 -6.05 -20.58
CA PRO A 343 33.91 -7.42 -20.44
C PRO A 343 35.41 -7.49 -20.11
N SER A 344 36.16 -6.38 -20.23
CA SER A 344 37.62 -6.32 -20.09
C SER A 344 38.15 -6.47 -18.65
N PHE A 345 37.30 -6.54 -17.62
CA PHE A 345 37.75 -6.76 -16.23
C PHE A 345 37.92 -8.24 -15.84
N ASN A 346 37.25 -9.16 -16.54
CA ASN A 346 37.30 -10.61 -16.23
C ASN A 346 38.57 -11.30 -16.73
N SER A 347 39.37 -10.65 -17.59
CA SER A 347 40.65 -11.20 -18.08
C SER A 347 41.83 -10.92 -17.13
N SER A 348 41.70 -9.96 -16.21
CA SER A 348 42.77 -9.54 -15.29
C SER A 348 42.85 -10.40 -14.02
N ILE A 349 41.76 -11.06 -13.63
CA ILE A 349 41.71 -11.93 -12.43
C ILE A 349 42.21 -13.36 -12.74
N ASN A 350 42.09 -13.83 -13.98
CA ASN A 350 42.57 -15.15 -14.38
C ASN A 350 44.06 -15.19 -14.79
N LYS A 351 44.73 -14.03 -14.89
CA LYS A 351 46.18 -13.96 -15.18
C LYS A 351 47.07 -13.86 -13.94
N SER A 352 46.50 -13.74 -12.73
CA SER A 352 47.26 -13.77 -11.47
C SER A 352 47.30 -15.16 -10.82
N LYS A 353 46.79 -16.20 -11.51
CA LYS A 353 46.81 -17.60 -11.07
C LYS A 353 47.41 -18.57 -12.10
N SER A 354 48.22 -18.09 -13.04
CA SER A 354 49.02 -18.93 -13.94
C SER A 354 50.51 -18.78 -13.67
#